data_AF-A0AAQ2C7Y2-F1
#
_entry.id   AF-A0AAQ2C7Y2-F1
#
_cell.length_a   1.000
_cell.length_b   1.000
_cell.length_c   1.000
_cell.angle_alpha   90.00
_cell.angle_beta   90.00
_cell.angle_gamma   90.00
#
_symmetry.space_group_name_H-M   'P 1'
#
loop_
_entity.id
_entity.type
_entity.pdbx_description
1 polymer ?
#
loop_
_entity_poly.entity_id
_entity_poly.type
_entity_poly.pdbx_seq_one_letter_code
_entity_poly.pdbx_strand_id
1 'polypeptide(L)'
;MARANRSDLRLDSPKGLRTPALGRKRRRNRDRASRDRFGRFTEAIARAMGTPWFLLGLTFFAVGWIAWNTLAPPAWRFDSVSLGFIALTLVLSMQASYAAPMILLAQNRQDDRDRVQFEQDRQRAERNLADTEYLAREVVALRLGMKDLASKDFLRSELRALLENLEEREDQDKPARKRSRKGDRDRDRDERSPGA
;
A
#
# COMPACT_ATOMS: atom_id res chain seq x y z
N MET A 1 43.04 -30.29 -54.06
CA MET A 1 42.78 -28.84 -54.14
C MET A 1 41.89 -28.42 -52.95
N ALA A 2 42.19 -27.26 -52.36
CA ALA A 2 41.37 -26.41 -51.48
C ALA A 2 40.84 -27.01 -50.15
N ARG A 3 41.41 -26.70 -48.98
CA ARG A 3 41.32 -25.48 -48.13
C ARG A 3 40.10 -25.44 -47.18
N ALA A 4 40.45 -25.45 -45.89
CA ALA A 4 39.84 -24.75 -44.74
C ALA A 4 38.40 -25.08 -44.33
N ASN A 5 38.23 -25.54 -43.08
CA ASN A 5 37.78 -24.60 -42.03
C ASN A 5 38.18 -25.07 -40.62
N ARG A 6 39.11 -24.33 -39.99
CA ARG A 6 39.28 -24.24 -38.54
C ARG A 6 38.38 -23.11 -38.09
N SER A 7 37.35 -23.37 -37.30
CA SER A 7 36.81 -22.50 -36.25
C SER A 7 35.36 -22.90 -35.94
N ASP A 8 35.15 -23.62 -34.84
CA ASP A 8 33.89 -23.61 -34.08
C ASP A 8 34.10 -24.20 -32.67
N LEU A 9 35.24 -23.87 -32.07
CA LEU A 9 35.42 -23.94 -30.62
C LEU A 9 34.64 -22.78 -30.01
N ARG A 10 33.33 -22.98 -29.84
CA ARG A 10 32.45 -22.09 -29.06
C ARG A 10 32.96 -22.04 -27.63
N LEU A 11 33.73 -21.01 -27.36
CA LEU A 11 34.32 -20.68 -26.08
C LEU A 11 33.34 -19.83 -25.27
N ASP A 12 32.16 -20.37 -24.99
CA ASP A 12 31.20 -19.67 -24.12
C ASP A 12 30.35 -20.67 -23.33
N SER A 13 30.90 -21.07 -22.19
CA SER A 13 30.17 -21.74 -21.12
C SER A 13 30.92 -21.46 -19.83
N PRO A 14 30.43 -20.54 -18.97
CA PRO A 14 31.07 -20.31 -17.69
C PRO A 14 30.96 -21.58 -16.85
N LYS A 15 32.11 -22.22 -16.67
CA LYS A 15 32.31 -23.40 -15.83
C LYS A 15 32.25 -22.97 -14.36
N GLY A 16 31.04 -22.72 -13.87
CA GLY A 16 30.75 -22.32 -12.49
C GLY A 16 30.20 -23.48 -11.66
N LEU A 17 31.09 -24.11 -10.90
CA LEU A 17 30.88 -24.85 -9.64
C LEU A 17 29.45 -25.30 -9.30
N ARG A 18 29.15 -26.58 -9.56
CA ARG A 18 28.10 -27.32 -8.85
C ARG A 18 28.59 -27.68 -7.44
N THR A 19 28.59 -26.69 -6.53
CA THR A 19 28.71 -26.95 -5.09
C THR A 19 27.31 -27.25 -4.54
N PRO A 20 27.08 -28.35 -3.81
CA PRO A 20 25.73 -28.69 -3.34
C PRO A 20 25.20 -27.61 -2.37
N ALA A 21 24.20 -26.86 -2.82
CA ALA A 21 23.55 -25.75 -2.11
C ALA A 21 22.73 -26.18 -0.87
N LEU A 22 22.85 -27.43 -0.42
CA LEU A 22 22.11 -28.01 0.69
C LEU A 22 22.69 -27.60 2.07
N GLY A 23 23.98 -27.27 2.14
CA GLY A 23 24.62 -26.80 3.39
C GLY A 23 24.33 -25.33 3.73
N ARG A 24 24.21 -24.45 2.72
CA ARG A 24 24.04 -23.01 2.90
C ARG A 24 22.62 -22.62 3.32
N LYS A 25 21.60 -23.36 2.86
CA LYS A 25 20.19 -23.17 3.29
C LYS A 25 20.00 -23.52 4.77
N ARG A 26 20.60 -24.61 5.27
CA ARG A 26 20.50 -25.02 6.68
C ARG A 26 21.16 -24.01 7.64
N ARG A 27 22.34 -23.48 7.31
CA ARG A 27 22.98 -22.40 8.11
C ARG A 27 22.14 -21.13 8.15
N ARG A 28 21.69 -20.63 7.00
CA ARG A 28 20.84 -19.42 6.91
C ARG A 28 19.53 -19.57 7.71
N ASN A 29 18.93 -20.76 7.74
CA ASN A 29 17.70 -20.99 8.49
C ASN A 29 17.94 -21.04 10.02
N ARG A 30 19.08 -21.57 10.46
CA ARG A 30 19.46 -21.57 11.88
C ARG A 30 19.83 -20.17 12.39
N ASP A 31 20.50 -19.38 11.56
CA ASP A 31 20.81 -17.98 11.89
C ASP A 31 19.55 -17.12 11.98
N ARG A 32 18.55 -17.37 11.12
CA ARG A 32 17.21 -16.73 11.21
C ARG A 32 16.48 -17.16 12.48
N ALA A 33 16.42 -18.45 12.78
CA ALA A 33 15.73 -18.96 13.98
C ALA A 33 16.34 -18.43 15.30
N SER A 34 17.67 -18.26 15.36
CA SER A 34 18.32 -17.64 16.52
C SER A 34 18.01 -16.14 16.62
N ARG A 35 18.08 -15.43 15.49
CA ARG A 35 17.80 -13.98 15.39
C ARG A 35 16.34 -13.64 15.74
N ASP A 36 15.43 -14.57 15.49
CA ASP A 36 14.00 -14.45 15.78
C ASP A 36 13.67 -14.60 17.27
N ARG A 37 14.36 -15.50 17.99
CA ARG A 37 14.22 -15.62 19.46
C ARG A 37 14.80 -14.42 20.19
N PHE A 38 16.01 -13.99 19.83
CA PHE A 38 16.59 -12.77 20.38
C PHE A 38 15.76 -11.54 20.03
N GLY A 39 15.23 -11.47 18.80
CA GLY A 39 14.32 -10.40 18.36
C GLY A 39 13.08 -10.28 19.24
N ARG A 40 12.37 -11.39 19.48
CA ARG A 40 11.17 -11.40 20.34
C ARG A 40 11.49 -11.04 21.79
N PHE A 41 12.62 -11.50 22.32
CA PHE A 41 13.06 -11.12 23.67
C PHE A 41 13.40 -9.62 23.77
N THR A 42 14.14 -9.09 22.80
CA THR A 42 14.45 -7.65 22.75
C THR A 42 13.21 -6.80 22.56
N GLU A 43 12.22 -7.27 21.80
CA GLU A 43 10.96 -6.56 21.59
C GLU A 43 10.09 -6.54 22.86
N ALA A 44 10.06 -7.66 23.60
CA ALA A 44 9.39 -7.72 24.91
C ALA A 44 10.06 -6.79 25.93
N ILE A 45 11.40 -6.77 25.97
CA ILE A 45 12.16 -5.84 26.82
C ILE A 45 11.92 -4.39 26.41
N ALA A 46 11.94 -4.09 25.11
CA ALA A 46 11.70 -2.74 24.60
C ALA A 46 10.29 -2.25 24.97
N ARG A 47 9.26 -3.11 24.82
CA ARG A 47 7.90 -2.81 25.27
C ARG A 47 7.81 -2.63 26.78
N ALA A 48 8.52 -3.45 27.56
CA ALA A 48 8.56 -3.32 29.01
C ALA A 48 9.22 -2.01 29.45
N MET A 49 10.39 -1.65 28.89
CA MET A 49 11.10 -0.41 29.22
C MET A 49 10.35 0.86 28.78
N GLY A 50 9.59 0.80 27.68
CA GLY A 50 8.80 1.92 27.19
C GLY A 50 7.53 2.21 27.99
N THR A 51 7.20 1.37 28.98
CA THR A 51 5.97 1.49 29.79
C THR A 51 6.28 2.15 31.13
N PRO A 52 5.48 3.14 31.61
CA PRO A 52 5.70 3.81 32.90
C PRO A 52 5.68 2.84 34.11
N TRP A 53 5.05 1.68 33.97
CA TRP A 53 5.05 0.60 34.95
C TRP A 53 6.45 0.04 35.27
N PHE A 54 7.40 0.08 34.32
CA PHE A 54 8.77 -0.37 34.58
C PHE A 54 9.48 0.53 35.60
N LEU A 55 9.31 1.85 35.48
CA LEU A 55 9.88 2.81 36.42
C LEU A 55 9.28 2.61 37.82
N LEU A 56 7.97 2.41 37.92
CA LEU A 56 7.31 2.12 39.20
C LEU A 56 7.87 0.84 39.83
N GLY A 57 8.03 -0.24 39.07
CA GLY A 57 8.61 -1.49 39.57
C GLY A 57 10.05 -1.30 40.09
N LEU A 58 10.89 -0.56 39.36
CA LEU A 58 12.25 -0.23 39.78
C LEU A 58 12.28 0.62 41.06
N THR A 59 11.36 1.59 41.18
CA THR A 59 11.21 2.41 42.39
C THR A 59 10.79 1.55 43.58
N PHE A 60 9.79 0.67 43.42
CA PHE A 60 9.38 -0.25 44.49
C PHE A 60 10.50 -1.19 44.91
N PHE A 61 11.30 -1.69 43.97
CA PHE A 61 12.47 -2.49 44.27
C PHE A 61 13.49 -1.71 45.11
N ALA A 62 13.83 -0.48 44.71
CA ALA A 62 14.78 0.36 45.44
C ALA A 62 14.27 0.70 46.85
N VAL A 63 13.00 1.08 46.99
CA VAL A 63 12.38 1.37 48.28
C VAL A 63 12.33 0.12 49.16
N GLY A 64 11.95 -1.03 48.60
CA GLY A 64 11.92 -2.31 49.31
C GLY A 64 13.31 -2.75 49.77
N TRP A 65 14.33 -2.55 48.95
CA TRP A 65 15.72 -2.82 49.30
C TRP A 65 16.21 -1.97 50.47
N ILE A 66 15.96 -0.67 50.41
CA ILE A 66 16.29 0.28 51.47
C ILE A 66 15.54 -0.09 52.75
N ALA A 67 14.24 -0.34 52.66
CA ALA A 67 13.41 -0.73 53.80
C ALA A 67 13.91 -2.02 54.46
N TRP A 68 14.21 -3.06 53.65
CA TRP A 68 14.74 -4.33 54.13
C TRP A 68 16.08 -4.14 54.86
N ASN A 69 17.04 -3.47 54.24
CA ASN A 69 18.36 -3.28 54.86
C ASN A 69 18.35 -2.30 56.05
N THR A 70 17.32 -1.46 56.17
CA THR A 70 17.14 -0.56 57.33
C THR A 70 16.45 -1.27 58.50
N LEU A 71 15.41 -2.06 58.23
CA LEU A 71 14.56 -2.68 59.24
C LEU A 71 15.06 -4.08 59.67
N ALA A 72 15.85 -4.77 58.85
CA ALA A 72 16.34 -6.12 59.16
C ALA A 72 17.26 -6.11 60.41
N PRO A 73 17.36 -7.22 61.16
CA PRO A 73 18.32 -7.37 62.24
C PRO A 73 19.78 -7.25 61.77
N PRO A 74 20.72 -6.75 62.60
CA PRO A 74 22.10 -6.47 62.20
C PRO A 74 22.84 -7.66 61.56
N ALA A 75 22.51 -8.88 61.96
CA ALA A 75 23.11 -10.10 61.40
C ALA A 75 22.73 -10.37 59.94
N TRP A 76 21.65 -9.76 59.43
CA TRP A 76 21.09 -9.99 58.08
C TRP A 76 21.19 -8.74 57.20
N ARG A 77 21.80 -7.66 57.69
CA ARG A 77 22.04 -6.41 56.93
C ARG A 77 23.30 -6.56 56.10
N PHE A 78 23.14 -6.89 54.82
CA PHE A 78 24.28 -6.94 53.90
C PHE A 78 24.63 -5.55 53.33
N ASP A 79 23.65 -4.65 53.15
CA ASP A 79 23.85 -3.31 52.59
C ASP A 79 23.46 -2.24 53.63
N SER A 80 24.34 -2.03 54.61
CA SER A 80 24.05 -1.18 55.77
C SER A 80 23.98 0.31 55.44
N VAL A 81 23.06 1.02 56.11
CA VAL A 81 22.87 2.48 56.02
C VAL A 81 24.17 3.26 56.30
N SER A 82 25.02 2.76 57.20
CA SER A 82 26.30 3.39 57.54
C SER A 82 27.30 3.47 56.39
N LEU A 83 27.19 2.56 55.40
CA LEU A 83 28.01 2.51 54.19
C LEU A 83 27.33 3.22 53.00
N GLY A 84 26.16 3.83 53.21
CA GLY A 84 25.45 4.60 52.19
C GLY A 84 24.82 3.76 51.08
N PHE A 85 24.45 2.50 51.34
CA PHE A 85 23.92 1.56 50.34
C PHE A 85 24.87 1.33 49.14
N ILE A 86 26.14 1.05 49.43
CA ILE A 86 27.17 0.85 48.42
C ILE A 86 26.80 -0.31 47.48
N ALA A 87 26.16 -1.37 47.97
CA ALA A 87 25.82 -2.51 47.14
C ALA A 87 24.71 -2.18 46.15
N LEU A 88 23.66 -1.48 46.60
CA LEU A 88 22.63 -0.93 45.72
C LEU A 88 23.24 -0.03 44.63
N THR A 89 24.16 0.85 45.03
CA THR A 89 24.82 1.79 44.12
C THR A 89 25.67 1.08 43.07
N LEU A 90 26.42 0.04 43.47
CA LEU A 90 27.20 -0.80 42.57
C LEU A 90 26.31 -1.52 41.55
N VAL A 91 25.20 -2.10 42.01
CA VAL A 91 24.24 -2.78 41.13
C VAL A 91 23.59 -1.81 40.14
N LEU A 92 23.17 -0.63 40.58
CA LEU A 92 22.57 0.39 39.71
C LEU A 92 23.59 0.91 38.68
N SER A 93 24.84 1.13 39.08
CA SER A 93 25.90 1.56 38.17
C SER A 93 26.22 0.49 37.11
N MET A 94 26.26 -0.78 37.53
CA MET A 94 26.41 -1.91 36.60
C MET A 94 25.22 -2.01 35.64
N GLN A 95 23.99 -1.83 36.13
CA GLN A 95 22.78 -1.88 35.32
C GLN A 95 22.81 -0.81 34.22
N ALA A 96 23.19 0.42 34.54
CA ALA A 96 23.37 1.48 33.56
C ALA A 96 24.44 1.14 32.51
N SER A 97 25.58 0.59 32.95
CA SER A 97 26.68 0.21 32.06
C SER A 97 26.29 -0.88 31.05
N TYR A 98 25.53 -1.89 31.49
CA TYR A 98 25.04 -2.94 30.58
C TYR A 98 23.83 -2.50 29.72
N ALA A 99 23.07 -1.50 30.17
CA ALA A 99 21.96 -0.96 29.39
C ALA A 99 22.46 -0.27 28.11
N ALA A 100 23.55 0.51 28.17
CA ALA A 100 24.08 1.24 27.01
C ALA A 100 24.33 0.38 25.75
N PRO A 101 25.07 -0.75 25.80
CA PRO A 101 25.28 -1.60 24.63
C PRO A 101 24.00 -2.29 24.16
N MET A 102 23.09 -2.63 25.07
CA MET A 102 21.79 -3.20 24.71
C MET A 102 20.90 -2.19 23.98
N ILE A 103 20.92 -0.92 24.41
CA ILE A 103 20.21 0.17 23.76
C ILE A 103 20.77 0.40 22.35
N LEU A 104 22.11 0.42 22.19
CA LEU A 104 22.74 0.52 20.87
C LEU A 104 22.31 -0.60 19.91
N LEU A 105 22.25 -1.85 20.39
CA LEU A 105 21.77 -2.97 19.58
C LEU A 105 20.29 -2.85 19.21
N ALA A 106 19.47 -2.32 20.13
CA ALA A 106 18.06 -2.06 19.86
C ALA A 106 17.88 -0.93 18.84
N GLN A 107 18.68 0.14 18.95
CA GLN A 107 18.69 1.28 18.04
C GLN A 107 19.11 0.87 16.63
N ASN A 108 20.22 0.16 16.45
CA ASN A 108 20.65 -0.33 15.13
C ASN A 108 19.55 -1.16 14.43
N ARG A 109 18.80 -1.96 15.20
CA ARG A 109 17.67 -2.75 14.66
C ARG A 109 16.42 -1.91 14.37
N GLN A 110 16.24 -0.79 15.05
CA GLN A 110 15.19 0.17 14.75
C GLN A 110 15.53 0.91 13.47
N ASP A 111 16.76 1.44 13.37
CA ASP A 111 17.26 2.15 12.19
C ASP A 111 17.22 1.28 10.92
N ASP A 112 17.58 -0.01 11.03
CA ASP A 112 17.47 -0.97 9.93
C ASP A 112 16.02 -1.14 9.44
N ARG A 113 15.05 -1.17 10.38
CA ARG A 113 13.62 -1.29 10.04
C ARG A 113 13.09 0.00 9.43
N ASP A 114 13.44 1.13 10.02
CA ASP A 114 13.03 2.45 9.57
C ASP A 114 13.56 2.69 8.16
N ARG A 115 14.81 2.32 7.87
CA ARG A 115 15.39 2.39 6.52
C ARG A 115 14.58 1.60 5.49
N VAL A 116 14.22 0.35 5.78
CA VAL A 116 13.42 -0.48 4.86
C VAL A 116 12.04 0.14 4.65
N GLN A 117 11.42 0.69 5.70
CA GLN A 117 10.14 1.37 5.60
C GLN A 117 10.25 2.63 4.73
N PHE A 118 11.29 3.45 4.90
CA PHE A 118 11.56 4.62 4.06
C PHE A 118 11.75 4.25 2.59
N GLU A 119 12.50 3.19 2.29
CA GLU A 119 12.70 2.72 0.91
C GLU A 119 11.37 2.26 0.27
N GLN A 120 10.51 1.57 1.02
CA GLN A 120 9.19 1.15 0.56
C GLN A 120 8.24 2.34 0.35
N ASP A 121 8.22 3.29 1.29
CA ASP A 121 7.37 4.48 1.18
C ASP A 121 7.80 5.35 0.00
N ARG A 122 9.11 5.44 -0.28
CA ARG A 122 9.62 6.10 -1.49
C ARG A 122 9.14 5.42 -2.77
N GLN A 123 9.24 4.09 -2.86
CA GLN A 123 8.72 3.36 -4.03
C GLN A 123 7.21 3.49 -4.20
N ARG A 124 6.46 3.53 -3.10
CA ARG A 124 5.00 3.77 -3.13
C ARG A 124 4.69 5.17 -3.61
N ALA A 125 5.44 6.18 -3.14
CA ALA A 125 5.26 7.56 -3.59
C ALA A 125 5.55 7.73 -5.09
N GLU A 126 6.61 7.10 -5.59
CA GLU A 126 6.94 7.09 -7.03
C GLU A 126 5.81 6.44 -7.86
N ARG A 127 5.25 5.33 -7.40
CA ARG A 127 4.10 4.67 -8.06
C ARG A 127 2.84 5.53 -8.02
N ASN A 128 2.51 6.12 -6.86
CA ASN A 128 1.35 6.98 -6.73
C ASN A 128 1.45 8.22 -7.64
N LEU A 129 2.65 8.78 -7.79
CA LEU A 129 2.90 9.88 -8.73
C LEU A 129 2.64 9.42 -10.16
N ALA A 130 3.19 8.28 -10.57
CA ALA A 130 2.97 7.72 -11.90
C ALA A 130 1.49 7.41 -12.18
N ASP A 131 0.76 6.84 -11.21
CA ASP A 131 -0.67 6.56 -11.31
C ASP A 131 -1.48 7.86 -11.45
N THR A 132 -1.09 8.90 -10.71
CA THR A 132 -1.72 10.22 -10.80
C THR A 132 -1.47 10.87 -12.16
N GLU A 133 -0.24 10.78 -12.69
CA GLU A 133 0.08 11.26 -14.03
C GLU A 133 -0.69 10.49 -15.11
N TYR A 134 -0.83 9.17 -14.94
CA TYR A 134 -1.62 8.33 -15.83
C TYR A 134 -3.10 8.75 -15.82
N LEU A 135 -3.72 8.84 -14.65
CA LEU A 135 -5.10 9.30 -14.50
C LEU A 135 -5.31 10.71 -15.07
N ALA A 136 -4.36 11.63 -14.86
CA ALA A 136 -4.43 12.97 -15.45
C ALA A 136 -4.46 12.93 -16.98
N ARG A 137 -3.63 12.09 -17.61
CA ARG A 137 -3.63 11.89 -19.07
C ARG A 137 -4.93 11.27 -19.57
N GLU A 138 -5.43 10.24 -18.88
CA GLU A 138 -6.71 9.60 -19.21
C GLU A 138 -7.88 10.58 -19.10
N VAL A 139 -7.92 11.42 -18.06
CA VAL A 139 -8.94 12.47 -17.89
C VAL A 139 -8.87 13.51 -19.02
N VAL A 140 -7.67 13.90 -19.45
CA VAL A 140 -7.51 14.83 -20.59
C VAL A 140 -8.00 14.20 -21.89
N ALA A 141 -7.66 12.93 -22.14
CA ALA A 141 -8.14 12.17 -23.30
C ALA A 141 -9.68 12.05 -23.31
N LEU A 142 -10.27 11.68 -22.16
CA LEU A 142 -11.71 11.59 -21.98
C LEU A 142 -12.40 12.94 -22.20
N ARG A 143 -11.81 14.04 -21.71
CA ARG A 143 -12.32 15.40 -21.90
C ARG A 143 -12.31 15.82 -23.37
N LEU A 144 -11.26 15.46 -24.12
CA LEU A 144 -11.18 15.73 -25.57
C LEU A 144 -12.28 14.96 -26.32
N GLY A 145 -12.43 13.65 -26.05
CA GLY A 145 -13.50 12.85 -26.65
C GLY A 145 -14.91 13.37 -26.33
N MET A 146 -15.15 13.83 -25.09
CA MET A 146 -16.44 14.45 -24.73
C MET A 146 -16.68 15.80 -25.42
N LYS A 147 -15.63 16.60 -25.65
CA LYS A 147 -15.76 17.89 -26.35
C LYS A 147 -16.22 17.71 -27.79
N ASP A 148 -15.73 16.69 -28.49
CA ASP A 148 -16.12 16.43 -29.87
C ASP A 148 -17.61 16.01 -29.98
N LEU A 149 -18.09 15.18 -29.05
CA LEU A 149 -19.51 14.78 -28.97
C LEU A 149 -20.45 15.92 -28.58
N ALA A 150 -19.99 16.84 -27.72
CA ALA A 150 -20.79 17.96 -27.24
C ALA A 150 -20.72 19.20 -28.14
N SER A 151 -20.06 19.13 -29.30
CA SER A 151 -19.97 20.28 -30.20
C SER A 151 -21.38 20.70 -30.64
N LYS A 152 -21.66 22.02 -30.54
CA LYS A 152 -22.94 22.61 -30.93
C LYS A 152 -23.30 22.24 -32.37
N ASP A 153 -22.32 22.12 -33.26
CA ASP A 153 -22.56 21.80 -34.66
C ASP A 153 -22.98 20.33 -34.86
N PHE A 154 -22.43 19.40 -34.08
CA PHE A 154 -22.86 18.00 -34.06
C PHE A 154 -24.27 17.87 -33.46
N LEU A 155 -24.52 18.50 -32.31
CA LEU A 155 -25.86 18.53 -31.71
C LEU A 155 -26.87 19.14 -32.68
N ARG A 156 -26.50 20.19 -33.40
CA ARG A 156 -27.35 20.89 -34.36
C ARG A 156 -27.57 20.09 -35.64
N SER A 157 -26.57 19.37 -36.14
CA SER A 157 -26.74 18.47 -37.27
C SER A 157 -27.65 17.31 -36.90
N GLU A 158 -27.50 16.74 -35.71
CA GLU A 158 -28.33 15.63 -35.26
C GLU A 158 -29.77 16.04 -34.97
N LEU A 159 -29.97 17.21 -34.35
CA LEU A 159 -31.31 17.81 -34.19
C LEU A 159 -31.98 18.09 -35.53
N ARG A 160 -31.22 18.57 -36.53
CA ARG A 160 -31.76 18.78 -37.88
C ARG A 160 -32.10 17.46 -38.56
N ALA A 161 -31.22 16.46 -38.50
CA ALA A 161 -31.46 15.15 -39.07
C ALA A 161 -32.71 14.47 -38.44
N LEU A 162 -32.88 14.61 -37.12
CA LEU A 162 -34.07 14.12 -36.43
C LEU A 162 -35.34 14.90 -36.82
N LEU A 163 -35.26 16.23 -36.94
CA LEU A 163 -36.38 17.06 -37.39
C LEU A 163 -36.80 16.71 -38.82
N GLU A 164 -35.84 16.57 -39.73
CA GLU A 164 -36.07 16.20 -41.13
C GLU A 164 -36.71 14.81 -41.24
N ASN A 165 -36.26 13.84 -40.44
CA ASN A 165 -36.92 12.52 -40.36
C ASN A 165 -38.38 12.60 -39.90
N LEU A 166 -38.68 13.50 -38.96
CA LEU A 166 -40.05 13.74 -38.48
C LEU A 166 -40.92 14.42 -39.54
N GLU A 167 -40.33 15.35 -40.29
CA GLU A 167 -41.00 16.05 -41.39
C GLU A 167 -41.30 15.10 -42.56
N GLU A 168 -40.35 14.24 -42.93
CA GLU A 168 -40.57 13.17 -43.92
C GLU A 168 -41.66 12.19 -43.48
N ARG A 169 -41.72 11.84 -42.19
CA ARG A 169 -42.81 11.02 -41.64
C ARG A 169 -44.15 11.72 -41.75
N GLU A 170 -44.23 13.01 -41.43
CA GLU A 170 -45.46 13.80 -41.64
C GLU A 170 -45.85 13.85 -43.12
N ASP A 171 -44.89 14.02 -44.03
CA ASP A 171 -45.13 14.06 -45.48
C ASP A 171 -45.58 12.72 -46.06
N GLN A 172 -45.08 11.61 -45.53
CA GLN A 172 -45.57 10.27 -45.88
C GLN A 172 -46.98 10.00 -45.34
N ASP A 173 -47.34 10.57 -44.19
CA ASP A 173 -48.69 10.49 -43.64
C ASP A 173 -49.69 11.48 -44.28
N LYS A 174 -49.22 12.57 -44.92
CA LYS A 174 -50.07 13.54 -45.64
C LYS A 174 -50.93 12.92 -46.75
N PRO A 175 -50.44 12.04 -47.65
CA PRO A 175 -51.28 11.39 -48.66
C PRO A 175 -52.31 10.44 -48.03
N ALA A 176 -51.96 9.75 -46.94
CA ALA A 176 -52.90 8.91 -46.19
C ALA A 176 -54.01 9.74 -45.53
N ARG A 177 -53.67 10.86 -44.88
CA ARG A 177 -54.63 11.83 -44.31
C ARG A 177 -55.48 12.52 -45.38
N LYS A 178 -54.91 12.90 -46.53
CA LYS A 178 -55.68 13.49 -47.65
C LYS A 178 -56.65 12.50 -48.26
N ARG A 179 -56.27 11.22 -48.39
CA ARG A 179 -57.16 10.15 -48.85
C ARG A 179 -58.30 9.88 -47.88
N SER A 180 -58.02 9.84 -46.58
CA SER A 180 -59.07 9.78 -45.54
C SER A 180 -60.03 10.98 -45.61
N ARG A 181 -59.51 12.21 -45.70
CA ARG A 181 -60.36 13.42 -45.80
C ARG A 181 -61.15 13.52 -47.11
N LYS A 182 -60.61 13.02 -48.22
CA LYS A 182 -61.34 12.98 -49.50
C LYS A 182 -62.40 11.89 -49.50
N GLY A 183 -62.11 10.72 -48.91
CA GLY A 183 -63.09 9.66 -48.69
C GLY A 183 -64.26 10.07 -47.79
N ASP A 184 -64.02 10.87 -46.74
CA ASP A 184 -65.10 11.45 -45.92
C ASP A 184 -65.92 12.49 -46.69
N ARG A 185 -65.28 13.37 -47.46
CA ARG A 185 -66.01 14.35 -48.29
C ARG A 185 -66.83 13.73 -49.40
N ASP A 186 -66.33 12.66 -50.01
CA ASP A 186 -67.07 11.94 -51.04
C ASP A 186 -68.24 11.17 -50.43
N ARG A 187 -68.11 10.61 -49.21
CA ARG A 187 -69.26 10.07 -48.43
C ARG A 187 -70.30 11.13 -48.09
N ASP A 188 -69.89 12.28 -47.56
CA ASP A 188 -70.80 13.39 -47.25
C ASP A 188 -71.52 13.95 -48.48
N ARG A 189 -70.92 13.81 -49.67
CA ARG A 189 -71.49 14.26 -50.94
C ARG A 189 -72.49 13.25 -51.52
N ASP A 190 -72.18 11.96 -51.42
CA ASP A 190 -73.08 10.88 -51.84
C ASP A 190 -74.32 10.79 -50.93
N GLU A 191 -74.22 11.13 -49.63
CA GLU A 191 -75.39 11.28 -48.75
C GLU A 191 -76.27 12.51 -49.10
N ARG A 192 -75.73 13.50 -49.83
CA ARG A 192 -76.45 14.72 -50.25
C ARG A 192 -77.07 14.65 -51.66
N SER A 193 -76.95 13.53 -52.37
CA SER A 193 -77.64 13.31 -53.65
C SER A 193 -78.42 11.99 -53.66
N PRO A 194 -79.67 12.05 -53.16
CA PRO A 194 -80.75 11.32 -53.77
C PRO A 194 -81.91 12.25 -54.13
N GLY A 195 -82.27 12.23 -55.42
CA GLY A 195 -83.62 12.58 -55.88
C GLY A 195 -83.82 14.01 -56.36
N ALA A 196 -83.86 14.18 -57.68
CA ALA A 196 -84.96 14.79 -58.44
C ALA A 196 -84.64 14.73 -59.94
#